data_AF-A0A9Q0R3I2-F1
#
_entry.id   AF-A0A9Q0R3I2-F1
#
_cell.length_a   1.000
_cell.length_b   1.000
_cell.length_c   1.000
_cell.angle_alpha   90.00
_cell.angle_beta   90.00
_cell.angle_gamma   90.00
#
_symmetry.space_group_name_H-M   'P 1'
#
loop_
_entity.id
_entity.type
_entity.pdbx_description
1 polymer ?
#
loop_
_entity_poly.entity_id
_entity_poly.type
_entity_poly.pdbx_seq_one_letter_code
_entity_poly.pdbx_strand_id
1 'polypeptide(L)'
;MLALYVNCVDKFRETWEGISMESFCYVLPNMKWAIPSAFMVCLEYWAFEILVLLGGLLPNPESSTSLIAMCVNTEAVTFMITYGFSAAIRKAKHAIAVTLKLSIFLALTVILALAFSHDIWSSFFTSSPIINTEFASMTPLLAVSILFDSAQGILSGVARGCGWQHLAAWTNLATFYVIGMPIGILLCFKMGLYAKGLWIGLTCGLSCQACALLLITACTKLEKVYLPVENGKAQSVLV
;
A
#
# COMPACT_ATOMS: atom_id res chain seq x y z
N MET A 1 4.87 8.13 -24.06
CA MET A 1 3.39 8.10 -23.93
C MET A 1 2.83 9.47 -23.56
N LEU A 2 3.06 10.00 -22.36
CA LEU A 2 2.46 11.30 -21.95
C LEU A 2 2.90 12.49 -22.82
N ALA A 3 4.20 12.58 -23.16
CA ALA A 3 4.70 13.64 -24.04
C ALA A 3 4.11 13.58 -25.46
N LEU A 4 3.83 12.39 -25.98
CA LEU A 4 3.15 12.24 -27.27
C LEU A 4 1.68 12.66 -27.15
N TYR A 5 1.00 12.27 -26.06
CA TYR A 5 -0.38 12.66 -25.80
C TYR A 5 -0.55 14.18 -25.68
N VAL A 6 0.33 14.85 -24.95
CA VAL A 6 0.29 16.32 -24.80
C VAL A 6 0.59 17.04 -26.12
N ASN A 7 1.50 16.52 -26.95
CA ASN A 7 1.83 17.12 -28.25
C ASN A 7 0.78 16.84 -29.35
N CYS A 8 0.01 15.77 -29.25
CA CYS A 8 -1.00 15.40 -30.26
C CYS A 8 -2.40 15.96 -30.00
N VAL A 9 -2.66 16.50 -28.81
CA VAL A 9 -3.99 16.97 -28.41
C VAL A 9 -4.00 18.50 -28.37
N ASP A 10 -4.75 19.13 -29.29
CA ASP A 10 -4.89 20.60 -29.39
C ASP A 10 -5.41 21.27 -28.11
N LYS A 11 -6.03 20.50 -27.21
CA LYS A 11 -6.57 20.99 -25.92
C LYS A 11 -5.51 21.53 -24.97
N PHE A 12 -4.25 21.11 -25.11
CA PHE A 12 -3.13 21.56 -24.24
C PHE A 12 -2.28 22.66 -24.89
N ARG A 13 -2.60 23.07 -26.12
CA ARG A 13 -1.81 24.03 -26.90
C ARG A 13 -1.75 25.43 -26.28
N GLU A 14 -2.76 25.78 -25.46
CA GLU A 14 -2.86 27.03 -24.70
C GLU A 14 -2.17 26.98 -23.32
N THR A 15 -1.83 25.79 -22.81
CA THR A 15 -1.25 25.61 -21.44
C THR A 15 0.15 25.01 -21.45
N TRP A 16 0.59 24.45 -22.57
CA TRP A 16 1.91 23.83 -22.73
C TRP A 16 2.76 24.66 -23.70
N GLU A 17 3.64 25.49 -23.16
CA GLU A 17 4.57 26.34 -23.94
C GLU A 17 5.87 25.61 -24.35
N GLY A 18 5.98 24.30 -24.07
CA GLY A 18 7.15 23.49 -24.36
C GLY A 18 7.96 23.11 -23.11
N ILE A 19 9.10 22.46 -23.33
CA ILE A 19 10.02 22.06 -22.25
C ILE A 19 10.85 23.28 -21.86
N SER A 20 10.45 23.97 -20.79
CA SER A 20 11.23 25.05 -20.18
C SER A 20 12.32 24.51 -19.25
N MET A 21 13.51 25.12 -19.27
CA MET A 21 14.57 24.87 -18.27
C MET A 21 14.15 25.29 -16.86
N GLU A 22 13.14 26.14 -16.73
CA GLU A 22 12.56 26.56 -15.45
C GLU A 22 11.94 25.37 -14.69
N SER A 23 11.39 24.38 -15.40
CA SER A 23 10.86 23.14 -14.82
C SER A 23 11.93 22.35 -14.05
N PHE A 24 13.20 22.42 -14.48
CA PHE A 24 14.31 21.74 -13.80
C PHE A 24 14.71 22.43 -12.50
N CYS A 25 14.45 23.74 -12.35
CA CYS A 25 14.68 24.46 -11.09
C CYS A 25 13.81 23.92 -9.94
N TYR A 26 12.65 23.33 -10.25
CA TYR A 26 11.76 22.73 -9.26
C TYR A 26 12.10 21.29 -8.90
N VAL A 27 13.00 20.61 -9.65
CA VAL A 27 13.34 19.21 -9.40
C VAL A 27 14.04 19.03 -8.05
N LEU A 28 15.11 19.78 -7.80
CA LEU A 28 15.89 19.65 -6.55
C LEU A 28 15.06 20.01 -5.30
N PRO A 29 14.26 21.10 -5.27
CA PRO A 29 13.35 21.37 -4.15
C PRO A 29 12.31 20.26 -3.93
N ASN A 30 11.76 19.68 -5.01
CA ASN A 30 10.77 18.62 -4.92
C ASN A 30 11.35 17.27 -4.45
N MET A 31 12.65 17.02 -4.66
CA MET A 31 13.32 15.83 -4.12
C MET A 31 13.22 15.72 -2.60
N LYS A 32 13.10 16.84 -1.88
CA LYS A 32 12.88 16.87 -0.42
C LYS A 32 11.62 16.08 0.00
N TRP A 33 10.59 16.05 -0.84
CA TRP A 33 9.35 15.31 -0.61
C TRP A 33 9.34 13.96 -1.34
N ALA A 34 9.91 13.91 -2.55
CA ALA A 34 9.96 12.69 -3.34
C ALA A 34 10.79 11.59 -2.66
N ILE A 35 11.93 11.93 -2.04
CA ILE A 35 12.80 10.95 -1.38
C ILE A 35 12.08 10.25 -0.21
N PRO A 36 11.51 10.95 0.79
CA PRO A 36 10.74 10.31 1.85
C PRO A 36 9.57 9.48 1.32
N SER A 37 8.88 9.95 0.27
CA SER A 37 7.79 9.19 -0.35
C SER A 37 8.29 7.90 -1.02
N ALA A 38 9.43 7.95 -1.70
CA ALA A 38 10.03 6.78 -2.33
C ALA A 38 10.46 5.77 -1.28
N PHE A 39 11.15 6.20 -0.22
CA PHE A 39 11.52 5.33 0.90
C PHE A 39 10.32 4.69 1.57
N MET A 40 9.25 5.46 1.81
CA MET A 40 8.02 4.95 2.41
C MET A 40 7.47 3.74 1.62
N VAL A 41 7.38 3.87 0.30
CA VAL A 41 6.88 2.80 -0.57
C VAL A 41 7.91 1.68 -0.69
N CYS A 42 9.19 1.97 -0.95
CA CYS A 42 10.23 0.96 -1.11
C CYS A 42 10.39 0.08 0.15
N LEU A 43 10.35 0.66 1.34
CA LEU A 43 10.46 -0.09 2.59
C LEU A 43 9.34 -1.13 2.76
N GLU A 44 8.15 -0.81 2.27
CA GLU A 44 7.00 -1.71 2.28
C GLU A 44 7.21 -2.87 1.30
N TYR A 45 7.49 -2.56 0.02
CA TYR A 45 7.74 -3.58 -1.01
C TYR A 45 8.93 -4.48 -0.67
N TRP A 46 10.03 -3.92 -0.16
CA TRP A 46 11.18 -4.72 0.23
C TRP A 46 10.89 -5.66 1.39
N ALA A 47 9.98 -5.33 2.30
CA ALA A 47 9.58 -6.26 3.36
C ALA A 47 8.91 -7.52 2.78
N PHE A 48 8.05 -7.36 1.76
CA PHE A 48 7.45 -8.49 1.04
C PHE A 48 8.50 -9.31 0.28
N GLU A 49 9.44 -8.67 -0.42
CA GLU A 49 10.51 -9.36 -1.15
C GLU A 49 11.44 -10.14 -0.22
N ILE A 50 11.79 -9.56 0.94
CA ILE A 50 12.56 -10.26 1.96
C ILE A 50 11.82 -11.51 2.43
N LEU A 51 10.49 -11.45 2.57
CA LEU A 51 9.66 -12.61 2.91
C LEU A 51 9.74 -13.72 1.86
N VAL A 52 9.69 -13.36 0.57
CA VAL A 52 9.84 -14.32 -0.55
C VAL A 52 11.23 -14.95 -0.52
N LEU A 53 12.28 -14.16 -0.29
CA LEU A 53 13.66 -14.64 -0.13
C LEU A 53 13.80 -15.59 1.08
N LEU A 54 13.19 -15.27 2.21
CA LEU A 54 13.16 -16.14 3.40
C LEU A 54 12.43 -17.45 3.12
N GLY A 55 11.38 -17.44 2.29
CA GLY A 55 10.73 -18.65 1.80
C GLY A 55 11.69 -19.61 1.09
N GLY A 56 12.66 -19.06 0.37
CA GLY A 56 13.69 -19.84 -0.33
C GLY A 56 14.73 -20.49 0.58
N LEU A 57 14.75 -20.13 1.86
CA LEU A 57 15.62 -20.74 2.87
C LEU A 57 14.93 -21.87 3.65
N LEU A 58 13.66 -22.17 3.36
CA LEU A 58 12.90 -23.22 4.04
C LEU A 58 13.20 -24.61 3.47
N PRO A 59 12.91 -25.70 4.21
CA PRO A 59 13.26 -27.06 3.80
C PRO A 59 12.69 -27.49 2.44
N ASN A 60 11.53 -26.95 2.06
CA ASN A 60 10.96 -27.10 0.73
C ASN A 60 10.85 -25.71 0.06
N PRO A 61 11.94 -25.22 -0.55
CA PRO A 61 12.03 -23.85 -1.04
C PRO A 61 11.11 -23.62 -2.25
N GLU A 62 10.97 -24.59 -3.15
CA GLU A 62 10.09 -24.48 -4.32
C GLU A 62 8.63 -24.25 -3.89
N SER A 63 8.12 -25.08 -2.99
CA SER A 63 6.74 -24.95 -2.49
C SER A 63 6.56 -23.66 -1.66
N SER A 64 7.49 -23.39 -0.74
CA SER A 64 7.36 -22.27 0.20
C SER A 64 7.48 -20.91 -0.49
N THR A 65 8.46 -20.74 -1.39
CA THR A 65 8.62 -19.52 -2.17
C THR A 65 7.44 -19.31 -3.10
N SER A 66 6.96 -20.36 -3.79
CA SER A 66 5.78 -20.26 -4.66
C SER A 66 4.54 -19.85 -3.86
N LEU A 67 4.33 -20.46 -2.69
CA LEU A 67 3.22 -20.15 -1.81
C LEU A 67 3.24 -18.69 -1.34
N ILE A 68 4.38 -18.20 -0.84
CA ILE A 68 4.53 -16.82 -0.39
C ILE A 68 4.38 -15.86 -1.57
N ALA A 69 4.98 -16.15 -2.73
CA ALA A 69 4.85 -15.33 -3.93
C ALA A 69 3.38 -15.23 -4.41
N MET A 70 2.61 -16.32 -4.37
CA MET A 70 1.19 -16.31 -4.67
C MET A 70 0.42 -15.38 -3.73
N CYS A 71 0.71 -15.43 -2.42
CA CYS A 71 0.11 -14.53 -1.44
C CYS A 71 0.50 -13.06 -1.72
N VAL A 72 1.79 -12.76 -1.95
CA VAL A 72 2.27 -11.41 -2.27
C VAL A 72 1.62 -10.85 -3.53
N ASN A 73 1.50 -11.66 -4.60
CA ASN A 73 0.86 -11.21 -5.84
C ASN A 73 -0.64 -10.95 -5.65
N THR A 74 -1.32 -11.77 -4.85
CA THR A 74 -2.75 -11.58 -4.54
C THR A 74 -2.97 -10.29 -3.74
N GLU A 75 -2.10 -10.03 -2.76
CA GLU A 75 -2.12 -8.79 -1.98
C GLU A 75 -1.80 -7.58 -2.86
N ALA A 76 -0.79 -7.66 -3.73
CA ALA A 76 -0.41 -6.59 -4.65
C ALA A 76 -1.54 -6.19 -5.60
N VAL A 77 -2.29 -7.15 -6.17
CA VAL A 77 -3.46 -6.87 -7.00
C VAL A 77 -4.50 -6.07 -6.23
N THR A 78 -4.73 -6.44 -4.97
CA THR A 78 -5.69 -5.76 -4.10
C THR A 78 -5.20 -4.36 -3.71
N PHE A 79 -3.91 -4.24 -3.38
CA PHE A 79 -3.25 -2.98 -3.03
C PHE A 79 -3.30 -1.97 -4.19
N MET A 80 -3.15 -2.39 -5.44
CA MET A 80 -3.22 -1.46 -6.57
C MET A 80 -4.57 -0.75 -6.67
N ILE A 81 -5.65 -1.43 -6.28
CA ILE A 81 -6.99 -0.86 -6.24
C ILE A 81 -7.06 0.22 -5.15
N THR A 82 -6.61 -0.08 -3.92
CA THR A 82 -6.65 0.86 -2.79
C THR A 82 -5.70 2.02 -2.98
N TYR A 83 -4.52 1.77 -3.54
CA TYR A 83 -3.53 2.78 -3.90
C TYR A 83 -4.09 3.79 -4.92
N GLY A 84 -4.88 3.33 -5.90
CA GLY A 84 -5.58 4.21 -6.85
C GLY A 84 -6.50 5.21 -6.15
N PHE A 85 -7.27 4.78 -5.15
CA PHE A 85 -8.12 5.68 -4.35
C PHE A 85 -7.30 6.63 -3.46
N SER A 86 -6.13 6.19 -2.98
CA SER A 86 -5.25 6.98 -2.13
C SER A 86 -4.81 8.29 -2.80
N ALA A 87 -4.69 8.30 -4.14
CA ALA A 87 -4.32 9.48 -4.91
C ALA A 87 -5.43 10.55 -5.00
N ALA A 88 -6.69 10.17 -4.73
CA ALA A 88 -7.85 11.07 -4.79
C ALA A 88 -8.14 11.79 -3.46
N ILE A 89 -7.42 11.47 -2.38
CA ILE A 89 -7.73 11.97 -1.04
C ILE A 89 -7.21 13.41 -0.87
N ARG A 90 -8.16 14.34 -0.70
CA ARG A 90 -7.88 15.73 -0.29
C ARG A 90 -8.00 15.86 1.24
N LYS A 91 -7.40 16.91 1.83
CA LYS A 91 -7.21 17.14 3.28
C LYS A 91 -8.50 17.30 4.13
N ALA A 92 -9.54 16.50 3.89
CA ALA A 92 -10.82 16.53 4.61
C ALA A 92 -10.95 15.31 5.50
N LYS A 93 -11.26 15.53 6.79
CA LYS A 93 -11.67 14.46 7.71
C LYS A 93 -12.80 13.60 7.15
N HIS A 94 -13.78 14.23 6.49
CA HIS A 94 -14.91 13.50 5.90
C HIS A 94 -14.48 12.65 4.69
N ALA A 95 -13.64 13.20 3.80
CA ALA A 95 -13.11 12.46 2.65
C ALA A 95 -12.29 11.25 3.11
N ILE A 96 -11.42 11.42 4.11
CA ILE A 96 -10.63 10.33 4.70
C ILE A 96 -11.54 9.21 5.23
N ALA A 97 -12.56 9.57 6.01
CA ALA A 97 -13.48 8.59 6.59
C ALA A 97 -14.29 7.83 5.51
N VAL A 98 -14.75 8.53 4.47
CA VAL A 98 -15.48 7.90 3.35
C VAL A 98 -14.56 6.99 2.54
N THR A 99 -13.36 7.44 2.19
CA THR A 99 -12.40 6.63 1.43
C THR A 99 -11.93 5.41 2.22
N LEU A 100 -11.75 5.52 3.54
CA LEU A 100 -11.42 4.38 4.39
C LEU A 100 -12.55 3.34 4.41
N LYS A 101 -13.81 3.78 4.56
CA LYS A 101 -14.98 2.88 4.51
C LYS A 101 -15.11 2.21 3.14
N LEU A 102 -14.93 2.96 2.06
CA LEU A 102 -14.96 2.44 0.70
C LEU A 102 -13.86 1.40 0.48
N SER A 103 -12.64 1.68 0.96
CA SER A 103 -11.52 0.76 0.84
C SER A 103 -11.75 -0.55 1.60
N ILE A 104 -12.31 -0.48 2.81
CA ILE A 104 -12.66 -1.69 3.59
C ILE A 104 -13.77 -2.47 2.89
N PHE A 105 -14.79 -1.79 2.37
CA PHE A 105 -15.86 -2.44 1.60
C PHE A 105 -15.29 -3.18 0.39
N LEU A 106 -14.40 -2.53 -0.37
CA LEU A 106 -13.78 -3.12 -1.54
C LEU A 106 -12.85 -4.29 -1.18
N ALA A 107 -12.08 -4.17 -0.11
CA ALA A 107 -11.28 -5.27 0.44
C ALA A 107 -12.14 -6.49 0.77
N LEU A 108 -13.30 -6.28 1.43
CA LEU A 108 -14.25 -7.35 1.72
C LEU A 108 -14.82 -7.99 0.44
N THR A 109 -15.10 -7.20 -0.60
CA THR A 109 -15.54 -7.77 -1.88
C THR A 109 -14.47 -8.62 -2.55
N VAL A 110 -13.20 -8.22 -2.48
CA VAL A 110 -12.07 -9.00 -3.02
C VAL A 110 -11.85 -10.26 -2.20
N ILE A 111 -11.94 -10.19 -0.87
CA ILE A 111 -11.85 -11.36 0.02
C ILE A 111 -12.97 -12.36 -0.27
N LEU A 112 -14.21 -11.89 -0.44
CA LEU A 112 -15.33 -12.75 -0.82
C LEU A 112 -15.12 -13.37 -2.19
N ALA A 113 -14.67 -12.58 -3.18
CA ALA A 113 -14.35 -13.10 -4.50
C ALA A 113 -13.29 -14.20 -4.40
N LEU A 114 -12.17 -13.95 -3.72
CA LEU A 114 -11.10 -14.92 -3.51
C LEU A 114 -11.58 -16.19 -2.78
N ALA A 115 -12.50 -16.06 -1.82
CA ALA A 115 -13.07 -17.22 -1.13
C ALA A 115 -13.95 -18.08 -2.04
N PHE A 116 -14.74 -17.47 -2.94
CA PHE A 116 -15.61 -18.21 -3.88
C PHE A 116 -14.89 -18.70 -5.14
N SER A 117 -13.85 -17.99 -5.59
CA SER A 117 -13.10 -18.29 -6.81
C SER A 117 -11.67 -18.77 -6.53
N HIS A 118 -11.41 -19.30 -5.34
CA HIS A 118 -10.08 -19.73 -4.88
C HIS A 118 -9.37 -20.62 -5.90
N ASP A 119 -10.02 -21.70 -6.36
CA ASP A 119 -9.42 -22.65 -7.31
C ASP A 119 -9.15 -22.02 -8.68
N ILE A 120 -9.99 -21.10 -9.13
CA ILE A 120 -9.78 -20.39 -10.40
C ILE A 120 -8.58 -19.45 -10.24
N TRP A 121 -8.53 -18.71 -9.13
CA TRP A 121 -7.44 -17.80 -8.84
C TRP A 121 -6.10 -18.51 -8.72
N SER A 122 -6.02 -19.60 -7.95
CA SER A 122 -4.79 -20.36 -7.77
C SER A 122 -4.30 -21.02 -9.06
N SER A 123 -5.23 -21.41 -9.96
CA SER A 123 -4.89 -22.00 -11.25
C SER A 123 -4.08 -21.08 -12.16
N PHE A 124 -4.17 -19.75 -11.99
CA PHE A 124 -3.32 -18.80 -12.73
C PHE A 124 -1.84 -18.86 -12.32
N PHE A 125 -1.54 -19.40 -11.14
CA PHE A 125 -0.18 -19.44 -10.60
C PHE A 125 0.41 -20.85 -10.63
N THR A 126 -0.39 -21.89 -10.39
CA THR A 126 0.12 -23.25 -10.24
C THR A 126 -0.84 -24.30 -10.77
N SER A 127 -0.27 -25.35 -11.38
CA SER A 127 -0.99 -26.58 -11.73
C SER A 127 -0.80 -27.68 -10.68
N SER A 128 -0.01 -27.44 -9.62
CA SER A 128 0.27 -28.42 -8.58
C SER A 128 -0.86 -28.47 -7.54
N PRO A 129 -1.51 -29.63 -7.33
CA PRO A 129 -2.58 -29.75 -6.35
C PRO A 129 -2.07 -29.57 -4.91
N ILE A 130 -0.78 -29.85 -4.66
CA ILE A 130 -0.15 -29.68 -3.35
C ILE A 130 -0.05 -28.19 -3.00
N ILE A 131 0.47 -27.37 -3.92
CA ILE A 131 0.60 -25.92 -3.72
C ILE A 131 -0.78 -25.26 -3.63
N ASN A 132 -1.76 -25.72 -4.42
CA ASN A 132 -3.13 -25.23 -4.32
C ASN A 132 -3.73 -25.46 -2.92
N THR A 133 -3.54 -26.65 -2.37
CA THR A 133 -4.03 -27.01 -1.02
C THR A 133 -3.32 -26.18 0.06
N GLU A 134 -2.01 -25.99 -0.05
CA GLU A 134 -1.25 -25.15 0.87
C GLU A 134 -1.70 -23.68 0.80
N PHE A 135 -1.96 -23.16 -0.40
CA PHE A 135 -2.49 -21.81 -0.62
C PHE A 135 -3.89 -21.64 -0.05
N ALA A 136 -4.77 -22.64 -0.18
CA ALA A 136 -6.08 -22.64 0.48
C ALA A 136 -5.97 -22.47 2.00
N SER A 137 -4.94 -23.07 2.61
CA SER A 137 -4.69 -22.95 4.05
C SER A 137 -4.13 -21.57 4.46
N MET A 138 -3.57 -20.80 3.51
CA MET A 138 -3.09 -19.42 3.72
C MET A 138 -4.19 -18.38 3.52
N THR A 139 -5.24 -18.69 2.75
CA THR A 139 -6.34 -17.76 2.41
C THR A 139 -6.93 -17.01 3.61
N PRO A 140 -7.16 -17.62 4.79
CA PRO A 140 -7.67 -16.86 5.94
C PRO A 140 -6.68 -15.81 6.47
N LEU A 141 -5.38 -16.11 6.48
CA LEU A 141 -4.34 -15.17 6.89
C LEU A 141 -4.20 -14.03 5.87
N LEU A 142 -4.30 -14.37 4.58
CA LEU A 142 -4.28 -13.42 3.48
C LEU A 142 -5.50 -12.49 3.50
N ALA A 143 -6.68 -13.00 3.84
CA ALA A 143 -7.87 -12.17 4.00
C ALA A 143 -7.68 -11.12 5.10
N VAL A 144 -7.06 -11.50 6.22
CA VAL A 144 -6.74 -10.56 7.31
C VAL A 144 -5.69 -9.53 6.88
N SER A 145 -4.64 -9.95 6.17
CA SER A 145 -3.60 -9.01 5.70
C SER A 145 -4.18 -8.00 4.71
N ILE A 146 -5.00 -8.44 3.74
CA ILE A 146 -5.70 -7.58 2.78
C ILE A 146 -6.54 -6.49 3.47
N LEU A 147 -7.22 -6.81 4.58
CA LEU A 147 -8.01 -5.81 5.31
C LEU A 147 -7.12 -4.72 5.93
N PHE A 148 -6.02 -5.12 6.58
CA PHE A 148 -5.09 -4.18 7.20
C PHE A 148 -4.35 -3.36 6.15
N ASP A 149 -3.88 -4.01 5.08
CA ASP A 149 -3.18 -3.39 3.97
C ASP A 149 -4.08 -2.39 3.22
N SER A 150 -5.36 -2.72 3.04
CA SER A 150 -6.34 -1.80 2.46
C SER A 150 -6.54 -0.54 3.31
N ALA A 151 -6.65 -0.68 4.63
CA ALA A 151 -6.75 0.47 5.53
C ALA A 151 -5.45 1.30 5.55
N GLN A 152 -4.31 0.61 5.60
CA GLN A 152 -2.98 1.21 5.54
C GLN A 152 -2.79 2.02 4.26
N GLY A 153 -3.20 1.51 3.09
CA GLY A 153 -2.95 2.16 1.81
C GLY A 153 -3.62 3.53 1.71
N ILE A 154 -4.84 3.64 2.26
CA ILE A 154 -5.56 4.91 2.38
C ILE A 154 -4.83 5.86 3.34
N LEU A 155 -4.43 5.39 4.53
CA LEU A 155 -3.75 6.21 5.53
C LEU A 155 -2.37 6.69 5.04
N SER A 156 -1.64 5.85 4.31
CA SER A 156 -0.41 6.20 3.60
C SER A 156 -0.65 7.24 2.51
N GLY A 157 -1.78 7.17 1.81
CA GLY A 157 -2.26 8.23 0.91
C GLY A 157 -2.48 9.56 1.61
N VAL A 158 -3.13 9.53 2.79
CA VAL A 158 -3.32 10.73 3.63
C VAL A 158 -1.98 11.32 4.06
N ALA A 159 -1.02 10.49 4.49
CA ALA A 159 0.31 10.94 4.85
C ALA A 159 1.02 11.62 3.67
N ARG A 160 0.90 11.09 2.44
CA ARG A 160 1.39 11.73 1.22
C ARG A 160 0.69 13.07 0.94
N GLY A 161 -0.65 13.10 1.00
CA GLY A 161 -1.44 14.32 0.77
C GLY A 161 -1.21 15.41 1.83
N CYS A 162 -0.79 15.03 3.03
CA CYS A 162 -0.47 15.96 4.12
C CYS A 162 1.01 16.36 4.20
N GLY A 163 1.90 15.72 3.43
CA GLY A 163 3.34 15.95 3.49
C GLY A 163 4.04 15.27 4.67
N TRP A 164 3.41 14.27 5.29
CA TRP A 164 3.93 13.52 6.44
C TRP A 164 4.62 12.20 6.04
N GLN A 165 5.10 12.13 4.80
CA GLN A 165 5.76 10.95 4.22
C GLN A 165 6.91 10.44 5.09
N HIS A 166 7.66 11.34 5.72
CA HIS A 166 8.76 10.97 6.62
C HIS A 166 8.28 10.21 7.87
N LEU A 167 7.15 10.60 8.47
CA LEU A 167 6.57 9.89 9.61
C LEU A 167 6.08 8.51 9.22
N ALA A 168 5.46 8.40 8.04
CA ALA A 168 5.04 7.12 7.50
C ALA A 168 6.24 6.22 7.17
N ALA A 169 7.32 6.74 6.60
CA ALA A 169 8.54 5.98 6.34
C ALA A 169 9.17 5.41 7.63
N TRP A 170 9.27 6.23 8.69
CA TRP A 170 9.75 5.76 10.00
C TRP A 170 8.83 4.72 10.64
N THR A 171 7.52 4.91 10.51
CA THR A 171 6.53 3.91 10.94
C THR A 171 6.75 2.59 10.21
N ASN A 172 6.88 2.60 8.87
CA ASN A 172 7.12 1.39 8.06
C ASN A 172 8.40 0.66 8.51
N LEU A 173 9.49 1.40 8.75
CA LEU A 173 10.74 0.81 9.23
C LEU A 173 10.53 0.09 10.57
N ALA A 174 9.86 0.75 11.54
CA ALA A 174 9.62 0.15 12.84
C ALA A 174 8.69 -1.07 12.75
N THR A 175 7.57 -0.96 12.05
CA THR A 175 6.53 -2.00 12.07
C THR A 175 6.91 -3.22 11.25
N PHE A 176 7.52 -3.05 10.07
CA PHE A 176 7.94 -4.19 9.26
C PHE A 176 9.25 -4.80 9.74
N TYR A 177 10.27 -3.99 10.02
CA TYR A 177 11.63 -4.51 10.23
C TYR A 177 11.95 -4.79 11.70
N VAL A 178 11.35 -4.04 12.64
CA VAL A 178 11.60 -4.22 14.08
C VAL A 178 10.54 -5.10 14.75
N ILE A 179 9.31 -5.12 14.22
CA ILE A 179 8.21 -5.93 14.77
C ILE A 179 7.91 -7.13 13.89
N GLY A 180 7.49 -6.89 12.63
CA GLY A 180 6.98 -7.92 11.75
C GLY A 180 8.00 -9.00 11.38
N MET A 181 9.19 -8.60 10.93
CA MET A 181 10.26 -9.54 10.56
C MET A 181 10.74 -10.40 11.73
N PRO A 182 11.06 -9.84 12.93
CA PRO A 182 11.46 -10.68 14.06
C PRO A 182 10.38 -11.67 14.49
N ILE A 183 9.10 -11.24 14.51
CA ILE A 183 7.98 -12.14 14.80
C ILE A 183 7.90 -13.23 13.72
N GLY A 184 7.98 -12.86 12.45
CA GLY A 184 7.92 -13.79 11.32
C GLY A 184 9.03 -14.84 11.35
N ILE A 185 10.28 -14.42 11.56
CA ILE A 185 11.45 -15.29 11.69
C ILE A 185 11.29 -16.23 12.88
N LEU A 186 10.84 -15.72 14.04
CA LEU A 186 10.63 -16.54 15.23
C LEU A 186 9.54 -17.59 15.00
N LEU A 187 8.39 -17.20 14.47
CA LEU A 187 7.28 -18.12 14.18
C LEU A 187 7.67 -19.14 13.11
N CYS A 188 8.42 -18.71 12.09
CA CYS A 188 8.88 -19.56 11.01
C CYS A 188 9.83 -20.66 11.50
N PHE A 189 10.95 -20.28 12.12
CA PHE A 189 12.03 -21.22 12.44
C PHE A 189 11.90 -21.85 13.82
N LYS A 190 11.45 -21.10 14.84
CA LYS A 190 11.39 -21.62 16.22
C LYS A 190 10.11 -22.40 16.49
N MET A 191 8.98 -21.95 15.93
CA MET A 191 7.69 -22.63 16.10
C MET A 191 7.34 -23.59 14.95
N GLY A 192 8.19 -23.67 13.91
CA GLY A 192 7.99 -24.59 12.79
C GLY A 192 6.75 -24.30 11.97
N LEU A 193 6.27 -23.04 11.97
CA LEU A 193 5.10 -22.62 11.17
C LEU A 193 5.47 -22.28 9.72
N TYR A 194 6.77 -22.24 9.39
CA TYR A 194 7.28 -22.03 8.02
C TYR A 194 6.63 -20.81 7.34
N ALA A 195 6.09 -20.97 6.12
CA ALA A 195 5.45 -19.91 5.36
C ALA A 195 4.30 -19.21 6.10
N LYS A 196 3.50 -19.95 6.89
CA LYS A 196 2.45 -19.35 7.74
C LYS A 196 3.05 -18.44 8.80
N GLY A 197 4.14 -18.86 9.43
CA GLY A 197 4.85 -18.07 10.43
C GLY A 197 5.37 -16.75 9.86
N LEU A 198 5.98 -16.80 8.67
CA LEU A 198 6.45 -15.61 7.96
C LEU A 198 5.29 -14.65 7.66
N TRP A 199 4.18 -15.17 7.14
CA TRP A 199 3.01 -14.36 6.80
C TRP A 199 2.33 -13.75 8.03
N ILE A 200 2.23 -14.49 9.13
CA ILE A 200 1.70 -13.96 10.40
C ILE A 200 2.56 -12.78 10.89
N GLY A 201 3.88 -12.91 10.84
CA GLY A 201 4.78 -11.82 11.21
C GLY A 201 4.57 -10.56 10.36
N LEU A 202 4.43 -10.74 9.05
CA LEU A 202 4.10 -9.64 8.14
C LEU A 202 2.75 -8.99 8.47
N THR A 203 1.70 -9.79 8.72
CA THR A 203 0.38 -9.29 9.13
C THR A 203 0.43 -8.54 10.46
N CYS A 204 1.26 -8.98 11.41
CA CYS A 204 1.52 -8.21 12.64
C CYS A 204 2.15 -6.84 12.32
N GLY A 205 3.13 -6.79 11.41
CA GLY A 205 3.70 -5.53 10.92
C GLY A 205 2.65 -4.60 10.29
N LEU A 206 1.83 -5.11 9.37
CA LEU A 206 0.76 -4.37 8.70
C LEU A 206 -0.27 -3.83 9.70
N SER A 207 -0.72 -4.65 10.66
CA SER A 207 -1.68 -4.22 11.67
C SER A 207 -1.11 -3.12 12.57
N CYS A 208 0.14 -3.25 13.04
CA CYS A 208 0.81 -2.20 13.82
C CYS A 208 0.94 -0.90 13.02
N GLN A 209 1.29 -0.98 11.74
CA GLN A 209 1.43 0.17 10.84
C GLN A 209 0.09 0.88 10.62
N ALA A 210 -0.97 0.12 10.31
CA ALA A 210 -2.31 0.65 10.13
C ALA A 210 -2.79 1.38 11.39
N CYS A 211 -2.59 0.78 12.57
CA CYS A 211 -2.91 1.41 13.85
C CYS A 211 -2.11 2.70 14.08
N ALA A 212 -0.80 2.67 13.86
CA ALA A 212 0.06 3.85 14.06
C ALA A 212 -0.32 5.00 13.12
N LEU A 213 -0.53 4.74 11.83
CA LEU A 213 -0.95 5.76 10.86
C LEU A 213 -2.35 6.29 11.14
N LEU A 214 -3.26 5.44 11.64
CA LEU A 214 -4.59 5.86 12.06
C LEU A 214 -4.52 6.80 13.27
N LEU A 215 -3.68 6.48 14.25
CA LEU A 215 -3.43 7.34 15.41
C LEU A 215 -2.81 8.68 14.98
N ILE A 216 -1.79 8.67 14.13
CA ILE A 216 -1.17 9.89 13.59
C ILE A 216 -2.24 10.75 12.89
N THR A 217 -3.07 10.13 12.06
CA THR A 217 -4.14 10.83 11.33
C THR A 217 -5.20 11.40 12.27
N ALA A 218 -5.59 10.66 13.32
CA ALA A 218 -6.59 11.08 14.29
C ALA A 218 -6.08 12.22 15.19
N CYS A 219 -4.82 12.13 15.63
CA CYS A 219 -4.18 13.11 16.52
C CYS A 219 -3.80 14.40 15.79
N THR A 220 -3.63 14.37 14.46
CA THR A 220 -3.23 15.56 13.74
C THR A 220 -4.42 16.48 13.49
N LYS A 221 -4.29 17.75 13.90
CA LYS A 221 -5.25 18.79 13.52
C LYS A 221 -5.12 19.02 12.01
N LEU A 222 -6.03 18.42 11.24
CA LEU A 222 -6.28 18.82 9.86
C LEU A 222 -6.78 20.27 9.89
N GLU A 223 -5.83 21.19 9.79
CA GLU A 223 -6.09 22.62 9.78
C GLU A 223 -6.82 22.99 8.50
N LYS A 224 -7.82 23.86 8.62
CA LYS A 224 -8.58 24.35 7.46
C LYS A 224 -7.63 25.18 6.60
N VAL A 225 -7.22 24.63 5.46
CA VAL A 225 -6.49 25.40 4.45
C VAL A 225 -7.49 26.36 3.81
N TYR A 226 -7.42 27.64 4.19
CA TYR A 226 -8.12 28.71 3.49
C TYR A 226 -7.40 28.95 2.17
N LEU A 227 -8.01 28.52 1.06
CA LEU A 227 -7.57 28.97 -0.26
C LEU A 227 -7.88 30.48 -0.35
N PRO A 228 -6.91 31.35 -0.67
CA PRO A 228 -7.22 32.73 -1.01
C PRO A 228 -8.07 32.70 -2.28
N VAL A 229 -9.38 32.87 -2.13
CA VAL A 229 -10.28 33.10 -3.26
C VAL A 229 -10.03 34.53 -3.71
N GLU A 230 -9.38 34.67 -4.86
CA GLU A 230 -9.31 35.88 -5.66
C GLU A 230 -10.74 36.20 -6.14
N ASN A 231 -11.56 36.77 -5.23
CA ASN A 231 -12.84 37.50 -5.44
C ASN A 231 -13.72 37.48 -4.18
N GLY A 232 -13.28 38.12 -3.08
CA GLY A 232 -14.13 38.81 -2.09
C GLY A 232 -15.24 38.04 -1.34
N LYS A 233 -15.47 36.76 -1.58
CA LYS A 233 -16.43 35.92 -0.86
C LYS A 233 -15.72 34.66 -0.38
N ALA A 234 -15.43 34.62 0.92
CA ALA A 234 -14.92 33.43 1.58
C ALA A 234 -15.98 32.32 1.48
N GLN A 235 -15.82 31.41 0.53
CA GLN A 235 -16.63 30.22 0.42
C GLN A 235 -15.92 29.12 1.22
N SER A 236 -16.50 28.72 2.34
CA SER A 236 -16.00 27.60 3.14
C SER A 236 -16.28 26.30 2.38
N VAL A 237 -15.34 25.86 1.55
CA VAL A 237 -15.36 24.49 1.04
C VAL A 237 -14.72 23.62 2.11
N LEU A 238 -15.48 22.63 2.59
CA LEU A 238 -14.98 21.61 3.50
C LEU A 238 -14.07 20.67 2.69
N VAL A 239 -12.81 21.06 2.49
CA VAL A 239 -11.78 20.28 1.76
C VAL A 239 -10.99 19.40 2.68
#